data_AF-A0A4R3AG99-F1
#
_entry.id   AF-A0A4R3AG99-F1
#
_cell.length_a   1.000
_cell.length_b   1.000
_cell.length_c   1.000
_cell.angle_alpha   90.00
_cell.angle_beta   90.00
_cell.angle_gamma   90.00
#
_symmetry.space_group_name_H-M   'P 1'
#
loop_
_entity.id
_entity.type
_entity.pdbx_description
1 polymer ?
#
loop_
_entity_poly.entity_id
_entity_poly.type
_entity_poly.pdbx_seq_one_letter_code
_entity_poly.pdbx_strand_id
1 'polypeptide(L)'
;MIGNDIIDIQKSRQESNWKRHGFLEKLFTEEEQCFIANSSDPEIIVWLMWSMKEAAYKILNRQTKKREFIPKKLICKILSQTCFSATGQVFYSGNIYHTRTFLADDFIHTIAANDLEDLDLVVEIDKKEMLKDINGIPWLCITNSNQYKAASNSNHGRFEKTVTIKSK
;
A
#
# COMPACT_ATOMS: atom_id res chain seq x y z
N MET A 1 -1.03 -0.16 -13.26
CA MET A 1 -0.83 1.05 -12.41
C MET A 1 -0.25 0.63 -11.09
N ILE A 2 0.50 1.50 -10.41
CA ILE A 2 1.21 1.17 -9.16
C ILE A 2 0.70 1.99 -7.98
N GLY A 3 0.75 1.41 -6.79
CA GLY A 3 0.56 2.06 -5.51
C GLY A 3 1.55 1.51 -4.50
N ASN A 4 1.78 2.23 -3.40
CA ASN A 4 2.56 1.71 -2.27
C ASN A 4 2.10 2.37 -0.98
N ASP A 5 2.49 1.78 0.14
CA ASP A 5 2.33 2.35 1.47
C ASP A 5 3.48 1.92 2.38
N ILE A 6 3.87 2.78 3.32
CA ILE A 6 4.96 2.51 4.26
C ILE A 6 4.47 2.83 5.66
N ILE A 7 4.66 1.91 6.60
CA ILE A 7 4.32 2.09 8.00
C ILE A 7 5.60 2.03 8.83
N ASP A 8 5.99 3.14 9.46
CA ASP A 8 6.92 3.14 10.60
C ASP A 8 6.20 2.56 11.84
N ILE A 9 6.64 1.39 12.30
CA ILE A 9 6.00 0.68 13.42
C ILE A 9 6.16 1.46 14.72
N GLN A 10 7.30 2.12 14.93
CA GLN A 10 7.51 2.91 16.15
C GLN A 10 6.59 4.14 16.17
N LYS A 11 6.42 4.78 15.02
CA LYS A 11 5.52 5.94 14.91
C LYS A 11 4.05 5.53 14.99
N SER A 12 3.65 4.40 14.39
CA SER A 12 2.27 3.94 14.47
C SER A 12 1.82 3.70 15.92
N ARG A 13 2.72 3.17 16.77
CA ARG A 13 2.49 2.99 18.21
C ARG A 13 2.32 4.31 18.98
N GLN A 14 2.92 5.40 18.52
CA GLN A 14 2.80 6.73 19.13
C GLN A 14 1.52 7.45 18.68
N GLU A 15 1.19 7.35 17.40
CA GLU A 15 0.09 8.12 16.80
C GLU A 15 -1.25 7.39 16.79
N SER A 16 -1.24 6.06 16.90
CA SER A 16 -2.43 5.24 16.75
C SER A 16 -2.55 4.19 17.85
N ASN A 17 -3.61 4.31 18.64
CA ASN A 17 -4.08 3.20 19.48
C ASN A 17 -5.02 2.32 18.66
N TRP A 18 -4.49 1.32 17.95
CA TRP A 18 -5.30 0.40 17.15
C TRP A 18 -6.25 -0.47 17.99
N LYS A 19 -6.00 -0.58 19.30
CA LYS A 19 -6.86 -1.31 20.25
C LYS A 19 -8.01 -0.46 20.79
N ARG A 20 -8.11 0.82 20.44
CA ARG A 20 -9.24 1.66 20.87
C ARG A 20 -10.53 1.14 20.26
N HIS A 21 -11.61 1.21 21.03
CA HIS A 21 -12.94 0.83 20.56
C HIS A 21 -13.31 1.56 19.26
N GLY A 22 -13.88 0.83 18.29
CA GLY A 22 -14.29 1.37 17.00
C GLY A 22 -13.17 1.56 15.97
N PHE A 23 -11.90 1.29 16.31
CA PHE A 23 -10.81 1.42 15.34
C PHE A 23 -10.91 0.35 14.26
N LEU A 24 -10.98 -0.92 14.66
CA LEU A 24 -10.99 -2.03 13.72
C LEU A 24 -12.31 -2.04 12.92
N GLU A 25 -13.42 -1.78 13.59
CA GLU A 25 -14.77 -1.73 13.03
C GLU A 25 -14.92 -0.62 11.99
N LYS A 26 -14.11 0.44 12.07
CA LYS A 26 -14.09 1.52 11.08
C LYS A 26 -13.33 1.15 9.82
N LEU A 27 -12.28 0.34 9.92
CA LEU A 27 -11.30 0.11 8.84
C LEU A 27 -11.43 -1.26 8.17
N PHE A 28 -11.87 -2.28 8.92
CA PHE A 28 -11.83 -3.67 8.52
C PHE A 28 -13.22 -4.30 8.49
N THR A 29 -13.43 -5.28 7.60
CA THR A 29 -14.63 -6.12 7.58
C THR A 29 -14.64 -7.07 8.78
N GLU A 30 -15.76 -7.74 9.04
CA GLU A 30 -15.85 -8.70 10.14
C GLU A 30 -14.90 -9.89 9.93
N GLU A 31 -14.72 -10.36 8.70
CA GLU A 31 -13.78 -11.43 8.39
C GLU A 31 -12.33 -11.00 8.64
N GLU A 32 -11.96 -9.79 8.23
CA GLU A 32 -10.63 -9.22 8.48
C GLU A 32 -10.38 -9.02 9.98
N GLN A 33 -11.37 -8.55 10.74
CA GLN A 33 -11.28 -8.41 12.19
C GLN A 33 -11.08 -9.76 12.88
N CYS A 34 -11.82 -10.79 12.46
CA CYS A 34 -11.65 -12.15 12.95
C CYS A 34 -10.25 -12.69 12.64
N PHE A 35 -9.73 -12.43 11.44
CA PHE A 35 -8.37 -12.80 11.08
C PHE A 35 -7.32 -12.09 11.95
N ILE A 36 -7.45 -10.77 12.16
CA ILE A 36 -6.58 -9.98 13.03
C ILE A 36 -6.57 -10.57 14.44
N ALA A 37 -7.75 -10.83 15.02
CA ALA A 37 -7.90 -11.31 16.39
C ALA A 37 -7.28 -12.70 16.62
N ASN A 38 -7.30 -13.56 15.60
CA ASN A 38 -6.78 -14.93 15.69
C ASN A 38 -5.30 -15.06 15.26
N SER A 39 -4.66 -13.98 14.86
CA SER A 39 -3.24 -14.01 14.45
C SER A 39 -2.29 -14.05 15.65
N SER A 40 -1.09 -14.60 15.44
CA SER A 40 -0.05 -14.64 16.48
C SER A 40 0.52 -13.26 16.80
N ASP A 41 0.45 -12.33 15.84
CA ASP A 41 0.85 -10.93 16.03
C ASP A 41 -0.21 -9.98 15.44
N PRO A 42 -1.28 -9.68 16.20
CA PRO A 42 -2.38 -8.84 15.73
C PRO A 42 -1.96 -7.43 15.35
N GLU A 43 -0.96 -6.86 16.02
CA GLU A 43 -0.48 -5.52 15.69
C GLU A 43 0.13 -5.49 14.28
N ILE A 44 1.00 -6.45 13.97
CA ILE A 44 1.61 -6.55 12.64
C ILE A 44 0.56 -6.81 11.58
N ILE A 45 -0.44 -7.67 11.84
CA ILE A 45 -1.52 -7.93 10.87
C ILE A 45 -2.38 -6.68 10.62
N VAL A 46 -2.70 -5.89 11.65
CA VAL A 46 -3.41 -4.62 11.48
C VAL A 46 -2.66 -3.71 10.52
N TRP A 47 -1.37 -3.51 10.75
CA TRP A 47 -0.57 -2.60 9.93
C TRP A 47 -0.30 -3.14 8.53
N LEU A 48 -0.12 -4.45 8.38
CA LEU A 48 0.00 -5.13 7.09
C LEU A 48 -1.27 -4.98 6.24
N MET A 49 -2.45 -5.29 6.81
CA MET A 49 -3.71 -5.16 6.06
C MET A 49 -4.02 -3.70 5.76
N TRP A 50 -3.70 -2.78 6.68
CA TRP A 50 -3.86 -1.35 6.46
C TRP A 50 -2.98 -0.85 5.30
N SER A 51 -1.70 -1.21 5.29
CA SER A 51 -0.78 -0.79 4.22
C SER A 51 -1.16 -1.38 2.86
N MET A 52 -1.71 -2.61 2.84
CA MET A 52 -2.30 -3.19 1.62
C MET A 52 -3.47 -2.37 1.09
N LYS A 53 -4.42 -1.98 1.96
CA LYS A 53 -5.58 -1.16 1.58
C LYS A 53 -5.14 0.21 1.07
N GLU A 54 -4.22 0.89 1.74
CA GLU A 54 -3.72 2.20 1.32
C GLU A 54 -2.94 2.13 0.00
N ALA A 55 -2.11 1.09 -0.21
CA ALA A 55 -1.42 0.88 -1.47
C ALA A 55 -2.39 0.69 -2.64
N ALA A 56 -3.43 -0.14 -2.47
CA ALA A 56 -4.48 -0.33 -3.46
C ALA A 56 -5.32 0.95 -3.67
N TYR A 57 -5.63 1.66 -2.58
CA TYR A 57 -6.37 2.91 -2.64
C TYR A 57 -5.65 3.99 -3.45
N LYS A 58 -4.32 4.06 -3.39
CA LYS A 58 -3.55 4.99 -4.24
C LYS A 58 -3.71 4.70 -5.72
N ILE A 59 -3.84 3.44 -6.13
CA ILE A 59 -4.17 3.08 -7.52
C ILE A 59 -5.56 3.59 -7.87
N LEU A 60 -6.56 3.28 -7.03
CA LEU A 60 -7.95 3.67 -7.23
C LEU A 60 -8.11 5.20 -7.32
N ASN A 61 -7.47 5.95 -6.43
CA ASN A 61 -7.50 7.41 -6.41
C ASN A 61 -6.90 7.99 -7.70
N ARG A 62 -5.87 7.37 -8.29
CA ARG A 62 -5.32 7.81 -9.58
C ARG A 62 -6.26 7.53 -10.75
N GLN A 63 -6.92 6.38 -10.74
CA GLN A 63 -7.88 5.99 -11.78
C GLN A 63 -9.12 6.89 -11.75
N THR A 64 -9.63 7.20 -10.57
CA THR A 64 -10.93 7.86 -10.39
C THR A 64 -10.80 9.36 -10.13
N LYS A 65 -9.65 9.83 -9.65
CA LYS A 65 -9.40 11.19 -9.16
C LYS A 65 -10.34 11.63 -8.02
N LYS A 66 -10.99 10.66 -7.36
CA LYS A 66 -11.93 10.90 -6.26
C LYS A 66 -11.28 10.51 -4.93
N ARG A 67 -11.30 11.44 -3.99
CA ARG A 67 -10.85 11.22 -2.61
C ARG A 67 -12.06 10.86 -1.74
N GLU A 68 -12.08 9.64 -1.25
CA GLU A 68 -13.17 9.07 -0.46
C GLU A 68 -12.57 8.17 0.62
N PHE A 69 -13.12 8.25 1.83
CA PHE A 69 -12.71 7.36 2.92
C PHE A 69 -13.54 6.07 2.86
N ILE A 70 -12.98 5.03 2.22
CA ILE A 70 -13.70 3.78 1.91
C ILE A 70 -12.95 2.50 2.32
N PRO A 71 -12.32 2.43 3.52
CA PRO A 71 -11.46 1.30 3.87
C PRO A 71 -12.21 -0.05 3.95
N LYS A 72 -13.47 -0.05 4.38
CA LYS A 72 -14.30 -1.28 4.42
C LYS A 72 -14.78 -1.75 3.05
N LYS A 73 -14.73 -0.91 2.02
CA LYS A 73 -15.02 -1.34 0.64
C LYS A 73 -13.82 -2.02 -0.03
N LEU A 74 -12.61 -1.75 0.48
CA LEU A 74 -11.36 -2.37 0.04
C LEU A 74 -11.17 -3.67 0.83
N ILE A 75 -11.60 -4.80 0.29
CA ILE A 75 -11.55 -6.09 1.00
C ILE A 75 -10.16 -6.70 0.81
N CYS A 76 -9.44 -6.93 1.89
CA CYS A 76 -8.07 -7.41 1.92
C CYS A 76 -8.02 -8.92 2.17
N LYS A 77 -7.16 -9.62 1.42
CA LYS A 77 -6.88 -11.04 1.62
C LYS A 77 -5.39 -11.29 1.58
N ILE A 78 -4.83 -11.79 2.67
CA ILE A 78 -3.44 -12.28 2.71
C ILE A 78 -3.43 -13.68 2.08
N LEU A 79 -2.54 -13.90 1.11
CA LEU A 79 -2.37 -15.17 0.40
C LEU A 79 -1.22 -15.99 0.99
N SER A 80 -0.11 -15.34 1.31
CA SER A 80 1.01 -15.94 2.01
C SER A 80 1.68 -14.94 2.93
N GLN A 81 2.25 -15.43 4.02
CA GLN A 81 3.00 -14.64 4.98
C GLN A 81 4.19 -15.45 5.47
N THR A 82 5.36 -14.81 5.49
CA THR A 82 6.60 -15.29 6.11
C THR A 82 7.03 -14.26 7.16
N CYS A 83 8.15 -14.51 7.84
CA CYS A 83 8.74 -13.55 8.76
C CYS A 83 9.24 -12.25 8.09
N PHE A 84 9.53 -12.27 6.78
CA PHE A 84 10.14 -11.12 6.09
C PHE A 84 9.26 -10.53 4.99
N SER A 85 8.17 -11.20 4.62
CA SER A 85 7.32 -10.76 3.52
C SER A 85 5.91 -11.34 3.59
N ALA A 86 5.00 -10.69 2.89
CA ALA A 86 3.66 -11.21 2.63
C ALA A 86 3.25 -10.94 1.18
N THR A 87 2.37 -11.79 0.66
CA THR A 87 1.65 -11.54 -0.59
C THR A 87 0.16 -11.54 -0.32
N GLY A 88 -0.59 -10.77 -1.11
CA GLY A 88 -2.03 -10.70 -0.93
C GLY A 88 -2.75 -9.98 -2.05
N GLN A 89 -4.06 -9.82 -1.89
CA GLN A 89 -4.95 -9.16 -2.82
C GLN A 89 -5.85 -8.17 -2.09
N VAL A 90 -6.19 -7.08 -2.76
CA VAL A 90 -7.25 -6.15 -2.34
C VAL A 90 -8.31 -6.09 -3.41
N PHE A 91 -9.56 -6.33 -3.04
CA PHE A 91 -10.71 -6.35 -3.92
C PHE A 91 -11.52 -5.07 -3.79
N TYR A 92 -11.92 -4.47 -4.91
CA TYR A 92 -12.83 -3.32 -4.93
C TYR A 92 -13.61 -3.25 -6.23
N SER A 93 -14.95 -3.24 -6.14
CA SER A 93 -15.84 -3.05 -7.29
C SER A 93 -15.55 -3.98 -8.48
N GLY A 94 -15.22 -5.25 -8.20
CA GLY A 94 -14.87 -6.26 -9.22
C GLY A 94 -13.41 -6.24 -9.68
N ASN A 95 -12.62 -5.24 -9.27
CA ASN A 95 -11.19 -5.18 -9.54
C ASN A 95 -10.39 -5.92 -8.46
N ILE A 96 -9.24 -6.45 -8.85
CA ILE A 96 -8.26 -7.08 -7.98
C ILE A 96 -6.97 -6.28 -8.08
N TYR A 97 -6.39 -5.92 -6.93
CA TYR A 97 -5.07 -5.33 -6.84
C TYR A 97 -4.15 -6.31 -6.13
N HIS A 98 -3.09 -6.74 -6.81
CA HIS A 98 -2.09 -7.65 -6.26
C HIS A 98 -1.11 -6.87 -5.38
N THR A 99 -0.73 -7.46 -4.26
CA THR A 99 0.14 -6.81 -3.28
C THR A 99 1.34 -7.67 -2.90
N ARG A 100 2.47 -7.01 -2.69
CA ARG A 100 3.70 -7.56 -2.11
C ARG A 100 4.11 -6.67 -0.96
N THR A 101 4.35 -7.26 0.20
CA THR A 101 4.75 -6.55 1.40
C THR A 101 6.10 -7.04 1.88
N PHE A 102 6.98 -6.11 2.24
CA PHE A 102 8.22 -6.36 2.96
C PHE A 102 8.00 -6.05 4.44
N LEU A 103 8.37 -6.99 5.29
CA LEU A 103 8.27 -6.89 6.74
C LEU A 103 9.68 -6.77 7.31
N ALA A 104 9.92 -5.67 8.03
CA ALA A 104 11.13 -5.42 8.78
C ALA A 104 10.75 -5.10 10.24
N ASP A 105 11.75 -5.11 11.13
CA ASP A 105 11.53 -4.89 12.56
C ASP A 105 10.93 -3.51 12.88
N ASP A 106 11.21 -2.52 12.03
CA ASP A 106 10.84 -1.12 12.24
C ASP A 106 9.91 -0.55 11.17
N PHE A 107 9.67 -1.26 10.07
CA PHE A 107 8.71 -0.85 9.04
C PHE A 107 7.96 -1.98 8.33
N ILE A 108 6.81 -1.62 7.76
CA ILE A 108 6.06 -2.45 6.81
C ILE A 108 5.91 -1.68 5.50
N HIS A 109 6.42 -2.22 4.40
CA HIS A 109 6.33 -1.59 3.07
C HIS A 109 5.49 -2.46 2.14
N THR A 110 4.31 -1.98 1.76
CA THR A 110 3.47 -2.66 0.78
C THR A 110 3.51 -1.96 -0.56
N ILE A 111 3.57 -2.75 -1.63
CA ILE A 111 3.42 -2.33 -3.02
C ILE A 111 2.18 -3.01 -3.58
N ALA A 112 1.39 -2.26 -4.36
CA ALA A 112 0.23 -2.77 -5.07
C ALA A 112 0.38 -2.54 -6.58
N ALA A 113 -0.12 -3.48 -7.38
CA ALA A 113 -0.23 -3.36 -8.84
C ALA A 113 -1.52 -4.01 -9.36
N ASN A 114 -1.94 -3.64 -10.57
CA ASN A 114 -3.11 -4.23 -11.23
C ASN A 114 -2.82 -5.65 -11.71
N ASP A 115 -1.63 -5.86 -12.28
CA ASP A 115 -1.18 -7.13 -12.81
C ASP A 115 -0.13 -7.72 -11.88
N LEU A 116 -0.19 -9.03 -11.64
CA LEU A 116 0.73 -9.71 -10.74
C LEU A 116 2.19 -9.58 -11.21
N GLU A 117 2.42 -9.69 -12.52
CA GLU A 117 3.75 -9.61 -13.15
C GLU A 117 4.40 -8.23 -12.98
N ASP A 118 3.59 -7.17 -12.87
CA ASP A 118 4.10 -5.80 -12.69
C ASP A 118 4.86 -5.66 -11.37
N LEU A 119 4.53 -6.48 -10.35
CA LEU A 119 5.22 -6.46 -9.05
C LEU A 119 6.71 -6.81 -9.17
N ASP A 120 7.11 -7.63 -10.15
CA ASP A 120 8.50 -8.02 -10.38
C ASP A 120 9.31 -6.96 -11.13
N LEU A 121 8.61 -6.02 -11.76
CA LEU A 121 9.21 -4.89 -12.47
C LEU A 121 9.29 -3.64 -11.60
N VAL A 122 8.80 -3.70 -10.36
CA VAL A 122 8.82 -2.56 -9.45
C VAL A 122 10.24 -2.30 -8.98
N VAL A 123 10.64 -1.03 -9.08
CA VAL A 123 11.89 -0.53 -8.52
C VAL A 123 11.65 0.68 -7.65
N GLU A 124 12.46 0.78 -6.60
CA GLU A 124 12.57 1.99 -5.80
C GLU A 124 13.45 3.01 -6.53
N ILE A 125 13.06 4.28 -6.45
CA ILE A 125 13.73 5.40 -7.09
C ILE A 125 13.91 6.54 -6.08
N ASP A 126 14.88 7.41 -6.33
CA ASP A 126 15.05 8.60 -5.52
C ASP A 126 13.91 9.60 -5.79
N LYS A 127 13.32 10.15 -4.73
CA LYS A 127 12.23 11.13 -4.85
C LYS A 127 12.61 12.36 -5.69
N LYS A 128 13.90 12.72 -5.73
CA LYS A 128 14.42 13.83 -6.54
C LYS A 128 14.19 13.63 -8.03
N GLU A 129 13.98 12.39 -8.47
CA GLU A 129 13.71 12.03 -9.87
C GLU A 129 12.21 12.11 -10.22
N MET A 130 11.35 12.49 -9.27
CA MET A 130 9.90 12.46 -9.41
C MET A 130 9.31 13.85 -9.64
N LEU A 131 8.54 13.99 -10.72
CA LEU A 131 7.71 15.17 -11.01
C LEU A 131 6.29 14.93 -10.50
N LYS A 132 5.51 15.98 -10.25
CA LYS A 132 4.07 15.88 -9.94
C LYS A 132 3.27 16.60 -11.01
N ASP A 133 2.15 16.04 -11.43
CA ASP A 133 1.21 16.74 -12.31
C ASP A 133 0.37 17.80 -11.56
N ILE A 134 -0.48 18.51 -12.29
CA ILE A 134 -1.38 19.54 -11.75
C ILE A 134 -2.33 19.04 -10.65
N ASN A 135 -2.55 17.73 -10.55
CA ASN A 135 -3.40 17.10 -9.52
C ASN A 135 -2.56 16.55 -8.34
N GLY A 136 -1.25 16.78 -8.34
CA GLY A 136 -0.32 16.27 -7.34
C GLY A 136 0.03 14.79 -7.49
N ILE A 137 -0.29 14.17 -8.63
CA ILE A 137 0.02 12.76 -8.91
C ILE A 137 1.48 12.66 -9.34
N PRO A 138 2.28 11.78 -8.72
CA PRO A 138 3.69 11.63 -9.07
C PRO A 138 3.93 10.83 -10.35
N TRP A 139 4.79 11.37 -11.21
CA TRP A 139 5.24 10.80 -12.48
C TRP A 139 6.76 10.88 -12.59
N LEU A 140 7.40 9.87 -13.19
CA LEU A 140 8.79 9.94 -13.60
C LEU A 140 8.86 10.28 -15.09
N CYS A 141 9.57 11.36 -15.44
CA CYS A 141 9.83 11.72 -16.84
C CYS A 141 11.01 10.91 -17.34
N ILE A 142 10.80 10.09 -18.37
CA ILE A 142 11.92 9.39 -19.03
C ILE A 142 12.56 10.39 -19.99
N THR A 143 13.74 10.91 -19.65
CA THR A 143 14.52 11.74 -20.57
C THR A 143 14.85 10.94 -21.83
N ASN A 144 14.32 11.43 -22.96
CA ASN A 144 14.47 10.99 -24.36
C ASN A 144 13.17 10.57 -25.10
N SER A 145 11.98 10.49 -24.45
CA SER A 145 10.77 10.02 -25.16
C SER A 145 9.44 10.71 -24.86
N ASN A 146 9.37 11.78 -24.05
CA ASN A 146 8.10 12.38 -23.59
C ASN A 146 7.14 11.35 -22.93
N GLN A 147 7.66 10.19 -22.50
CA GLN A 147 6.88 9.18 -21.80
C GLN A 147 6.93 9.42 -20.29
N TYR A 148 5.75 9.42 -19.68
CA TYR A 148 5.56 9.53 -18.24
C TYR A 148 5.28 8.15 -17.65
N LYS A 149 6.07 7.74 -16.67
CA LYS A 149 5.82 6.52 -15.89
C LYS A 149 5.13 6.85 -14.59
N ALA A 150 4.12 6.04 -14.25
CA ALA A 150 3.47 6.14 -12.96
C ALA A 150 4.50 5.85 -11.85
N ALA A 151 4.65 6.78 -10.91
CA ALA A 151 5.42 6.59 -9.69
C ALA A 151 4.48 6.61 -8.49
N SER A 152 4.84 6.01 -7.37
CA SER A 152 4.07 6.05 -6.12
C SER A 152 4.98 6.40 -4.96
N ASN A 153 4.56 7.35 -4.14
CA ASN A 153 5.32 7.80 -2.98
C ASN A 153 4.50 7.59 -1.71
N SER A 154 5.19 7.16 -0.66
CA SER A 154 4.65 6.97 0.68
C SER A 154 5.66 7.48 1.68
N ASN A 155 5.18 8.15 2.71
CA ASN A 155 5.99 8.58 3.84
C ASN A 155 5.22 8.28 5.12
N HIS A 156 5.91 7.70 6.11
CA HIS A 156 5.43 7.59 7.47
C HIS A 156 6.63 7.61 8.40
N GLY A 157 6.69 8.64 9.24
CA GLY A 157 7.75 8.77 10.25
C GLY A 157 9.12 8.88 9.63
N ARG A 158 10.01 7.96 10.01
CA ARG A 158 11.40 7.93 9.55
C ARG A 158 11.55 7.42 8.13
N PHE A 159 10.51 6.82 7.56
CA PHE A 159 10.60 6.14 6.26
C PHE A 159 9.86 6.90 5.16
N GLU A 160 10.51 6.98 4.00
CA GLU A 160 9.92 7.43 2.74
C GLU A 160 10.29 6.42 1.65
N LYS A 161 9.31 6.00 0.84
CA LYS A 161 9.49 5.05 -0.26
C LYS A 161 8.84 5.57 -1.53
N THR A 162 9.62 5.66 -2.60
CA THR A 162 9.13 6.02 -3.94
C THR A 162 9.38 4.87 -4.91
N VAL A 163 8.33 4.39 -5.58
CA VAL A 163 8.41 3.23 -6.47
C VAL A 163 7.85 3.53 -7.86
N THR A 164 8.37 2.86 -8.88
CA THR A 164 7.84 2.88 -10.25
C THR A 164 7.96 1.51 -10.92
N ILE A 165 7.30 1.29 -12.05
CA ILE A 165 7.37 0.05 -12.83
C ILE A 165 8.37 0.25 -13.99
N LYS A 166 9.40 -0.60 -14.09
CA LYS A 166 10.33 -0.63 -15.22
C LYS A 166 9.60 -1.06 -16.51
N SER A 167 10.07 -0.55 -17.65
CA SER A 167 9.57 -1.07 -18.94
C SER A 167 10.13 -2.48 -19.12
N LYS A 168 9.30 -3.40 -19.61
CA LYS A 168 9.77 -4.68 -20.16
C LYS A 168 10.68 -4.42 -21.36
#